data_AF-A0A660SIQ1-F1
#
_entry.id   AF-A0A660SIQ1-F1
#
_cell.length_a   1.000
_cell.length_b   1.000
_cell.length_c   1.000
_cell.angle_alpha   90.00
_cell.angle_beta   90.00
_cell.angle_gamma   90.00
#
_symmetry.space_group_name_H-M   'P 1'
#
loop_
_entity.id
_entity.type
_entity.pdbx_description
1 polymer ?
#
loop_
_entity_poly.entity_id
_entity_poly.type
_entity_poly.pdbx_seq_one_letter_code
_entity_poly.pdbx_strand_id
1 'polypeptide(L)'
;LVEEKDLGLLDIDPFAHTGNFVFLAGIDRVNEVKIHGPGVSHVLRIEKLGDPEDDSDDIFSIDGAETSEKNFKKVYQSVIGLLYEGVAGDDIRKSILATEPEYIIRYTHVNPGIPPKTILFMPYDQTYYLAGVEGEMAEFIIGRYQVQQMLDKIAGATENQ
;
A
#
# COMPACT_ATOMS: atom_id res chain seq x y z
N LEU A 1 -18.52 -45.43 2.44
CA LEU A 1 -19.30 -44.48 1.62
C LEU A 1 -19.47 -43.24 2.48
N VAL A 2 -18.61 -42.25 2.28
CA VAL A 2 -18.73 -40.95 2.94
C VAL A 2 -19.66 -40.14 2.03
N GLU A 3 -20.74 -39.60 2.58
CA GLU A 3 -21.77 -38.87 1.84
C GLU A 3 -21.20 -37.57 1.26
N GLU A 4 -21.61 -37.21 0.04
CA GLU A 4 -21.18 -36.03 -0.74
C GLU A 4 -21.46 -34.66 -0.07
N LYS A 5 -21.96 -34.62 1.17
CA LYS A 5 -22.30 -33.39 1.88
C LYS A 5 -21.19 -32.79 2.74
N ASP A 6 -20.10 -33.53 2.96
CA ASP A 6 -18.97 -33.05 3.79
C ASP A 6 -17.81 -32.44 2.97
N LEU A 7 -17.96 -32.28 1.65
CA LEU A 7 -16.93 -31.70 0.76
C LEU A 7 -17.06 -30.17 0.54
N GLY A 8 -18.04 -29.51 1.15
CA GLY A 8 -18.23 -28.05 1.04
C GLY A 8 -17.21 -27.19 1.79
N LEU A 9 -16.16 -27.79 2.36
CA LEU A 9 -15.16 -27.12 3.20
C LEU A 9 -13.72 -27.21 2.65
N LEU A 10 -13.53 -27.73 1.42
CA LEU A 10 -12.21 -27.97 0.83
C LEU A 10 -11.91 -27.18 -0.46
N ASP A 11 -12.83 -26.31 -0.90
CA ASP A 11 -12.62 -25.42 -2.06
C ASP A 11 -12.30 -23.97 -1.63
N ILE A 12 -11.74 -23.79 -0.44
CA ILE A 12 -10.94 -22.58 -0.19
C ILE A 12 -9.59 -22.86 -0.83
N ASP A 13 -9.41 -22.37 -2.06
CA ASP A 13 -8.09 -22.29 -2.67
C ASP A 13 -7.15 -21.59 -1.65
N PRO A 14 -6.10 -22.27 -1.15
CA PRO A 14 -5.15 -21.71 -0.19
C PRO A 14 -4.47 -20.44 -0.70
N PHE A 15 -4.62 -20.15 -2.00
CA PHE A 15 -4.09 -18.99 -2.71
C PHE A 15 -5.16 -18.04 -3.26
N ALA A 16 -6.46 -18.35 -3.22
CA ALA A 16 -7.51 -17.40 -3.66
C ALA A 16 -7.57 -16.14 -2.79
N HIS A 17 -7.01 -16.19 -1.59
CA HIS A 17 -6.83 -15.06 -0.68
C HIS A 17 -5.36 -14.63 -0.52
N THR A 18 -4.43 -15.16 -1.33
CA THR A 18 -3.11 -14.54 -1.51
C THR A 18 -3.15 -13.37 -2.49
N GLY A 19 -4.26 -12.61 -2.49
CA GLY A 19 -4.19 -11.16 -2.58
C GLY A 19 -3.48 -10.59 -1.35
N ASN A 20 -2.27 -11.10 -1.05
CA ASN A 20 -1.34 -10.29 -0.31
C ASN A 20 -1.28 -8.98 -1.09
N PHE A 21 -1.21 -7.84 -0.41
CA PHE A 21 -0.60 -6.65 -1.01
C PHE A 21 0.91 -6.93 -1.27
N VAL A 22 1.24 -8.02 -1.98
CA VAL A 22 2.50 -8.26 -2.70
C VAL A 22 2.43 -7.49 -4.02
N PHE A 23 2.04 -6.22 -3.93
CA PHE A 23 2.92 -5.22 -4.51
C PHE A 23 3.88 -4.81 -3.38
N LEU A 24 4.67 -5.80 -2.92
CA LEU A 24 6.08 -5.60 -2.64
C LEU A 24 6.65 -5.11 -3.97
N ALA A 25 6.35 -3.87 -4.36
CA ALA A 25 7.25 -3.17 -5.23
C ALA A 25 8.52 -3.15 -4.38
N GLY A 26 9.42 -4.10 -4.65
CA GLY A 26 10.75 -4.07 -4.10
C GLY A 26 11.21 -2.63 -4.28
N ILE A 27 11.76 -2.05 -3.22
CA ILE A 27 12.18 -0.66 -3.22
C ILE A 27 12.98 -0.32 -4.50
N ASP A 28 13.73 -1.31 -5.02
CA ASP A 28 14.51 -1.31 -6.26
C ASP A 28 13.70 -1.07 -7.55
N ARG A 29 12.39 -1.30 -7.52
CA ARG A 29 11.45 -1.14 -8.67
C ARG A 29 10.60 0.11 -8.57
N VAL A 30 10.71 0.87 -7.48
CA VAL A 30 9.96 2.10 -7.26
C VAL A 30 10.88 3.30 -7.44
N ASN A 31 10.38 4.30 -8.15
CA ASN A 31 11.02 5.61 -8.22
C ASN A 31 10.37 6.57 -7.22
N GLU A 32 9.04 6.55 -7.12
CA GLU A 32 8.31 7.51 -6.30
C GLU A 32 7.08 6.86 -5.65
N VAL A 33 6.83 7.21 -4.38
CA VAL A 33 5.55 6.97 -3.71
C VAL A 33 4.96 8.30 -3.29
N LYS A 34 3.72 8.54 -3.69
CA LYS A 34 2.93 9.70 -3.26
C LYS A 34 1.80 9.26 -2.35
N ILE A 35 1.71 9.84 -1.16
CA ILE A 35 0.61 9.64 -0.23
C ILE A 35 -0.14 10.96 -0.08
N HIS A 36 -1.45 10.94 -0.22
CA HIS A 36 -2.29 12.13 -0.03
C HIS A 36 -3.60 11.79 0.68
N GLY A 37 -4.10 12.78 1.42
CA GLY A 37 -5.36 12.73 2.14
C GLY A 37 -5.57 14.01 2.96
N PRO A 38 -6.52 14.03 3.89
CA PRO A 38 -6.79 15.18 4.74
C PRO A 38 -5.55 15.70 5.46
N GLY A 39 -5.12 16.92 5.11
CA GLY A 39 -4.01 17.61 5.78
C GLY A 39 -2.62 17.00 5.55
N VAL A 40 -2.49 15.97 4.69
CA VAL A 40 -1.21 15.29 4.44
C VAL A 40 -0.93 15.15 2.95
N SER A 41 0.31 15.38 2.58
CA SER A 41 0.83 15.16 1.23
C SER A 41 2.30 14.82 1.33
N HIS A 42 2.63 13.53 1.23
CA HIS A 42 3.99 13.03 1.35
C HIS A 42 4.52 12.48 0.03
N VAL A 43 5.82 12.67 -0.20
CA VAL A 43 6.52 12.15 -1.38
C VAL A 43 7.80 11.45 -0.94
N LEU A 44 7.87 10.14 -1.17
CA LEU A 44 9.10 9.37 -1.06
C LEU A 44 9.69 9.22 -2.46
N ARG A 45 10.96 9.54 -2.67
CA ARG A 45 11.64 9.39 -3.97
C ARG A 45 12.99 8.69 -3.86
N ILE A 46 13.30 7.92 -4.89
CA ILE A 46 14.58 7.25 -5.09
C ILE A 46 15.10 7.68 -6.47
N GLU A 47 16.25 8.35 -6.49
CA GLU A 47 16.95 8.67 -7.72
C GLU A 47 18.05 7.63 -7.94
N LYS A 48 17.83 6.73 -8.90
CA LYS A 48 18.77 5.65 -9.27
C LYS A 48 19.95 6.24 -10.05
N LEU A 49 21.17 6.18 -9.51
CA LEU A 49 22.34 6.86 -10.10
C LEU A 49 23.33 5.97 -10.88
N GLY A 50 23.11 4.67 -10.97
CA GLY A 50 23.46 3.97 -12.22
C GLY A 50 24.37 2.75 -12.16
N ASP A 51 24.50 2.05 -11.03
CA ASP A 51 24.88 0.64 -11.08
C ASP A 51 23.69 -0.26 -10.67
N PRO A 52 23.12 -1.08 -11.57
CA PRO A 52 22.06 -2.02 -11.21
C PRO A 52 22.51 -3.12 -10.23
N GLU A 53 23.83 -3.28 -10.00
CA GLU A 53 24.39 -4.19 -8.99
C GLU A 53 24.91 -3.47 -7.74
N ASP A 54 24.97 -2.13 -7.74
CA ASP A 54 25.44 -1.31 -6.60
C ASP A 54 24.55 -0.07 -6.39
N ASP A 55 23.59 -0.21 -5.47
CA ASP A 55 22.67 0.86 -5.07
C ASP A 55 23.31 1.90 -4.13
N SER A 56 24.64 1.84 -3.87
CA SER A 56 25.29 2.72 -2.89
C SER A 56 25.29 4.21 -3.28
N ASP A 57 25.16 4.51 -4.57
CA ASP A 57 25.08 5.86 -5.09
C ASP A 57 23.63 6.40 -5.19
N ASP A 58 22.61 5.61 -4.84
CA ASP A 58 21.22 6.05 -4.92
C ASP A 58 20.91 7.18 -3.93
N ILE A 59 20.17 8.19 -4.40
CA ILE A 59 19.71 9.29 -3.55
C ILE A 59 18.29 9.01 -3.09
N PHE A 60 18.09 9.00 -1.77
CA PHE A 60 16.79 8.80 -1.13
C PHE A 60 16.29 10.11 -0.55
N SER A 61 15.02 10.46 -0.81
CA SER A 61 14.41 11.65 -0.22
C SER A 61 12.99 11.41 0.29
N ILE A 62 12.62 12.13 1.35
CA ILE A 62 11.28 12.18 1.92
C ILE A 62 10.88 13.65 1.96
N ASP A 63 9.75 13.98 1.32
CA ASP A 63 9.23 15.34 1.18
C ASP A 63 10.24 16.34 0.60
N GLY A 64 11.10 15.84 -0.29
CA GLY A 64 12.14 16.60 -0.97
C GLY A 64 13.43 16.79 -0.16
N ALA A 65 13.48 16.33 1.10
CA ALA A 65 14.68 16.35 1.91
C ALA A 65 15.44 15.01 1.81
N GLU A 66 16.74 15.08 1.52
CA GLU A 66 17.59 13.89 1.41
C GLU A 66 17.68 13.16 2.76
N THR A 67 17.67 11.83 2.72
CA THR A 67 17.75 10.98 3.90
C THR A 67 18.71 9.82 3.67
N SER A 68 19.24 9.24 4.75
CA SER A 68 19.91 7.94 4.64
C SER A 68 18.96 6.86 4.10
N GLU A 69 19.50 5.94 3.30
CA GLU A 69 18.82 4.73 2.82
C GLU A 69 18.14 3.96 3.96
N LYS A 70 18.84 3.80 5.10
CA LYS A 70 18.32 3.09 6.27
C LYS A 70 17.04 3.72 6.81
N ASN A 71 16.99 5.05 6.90
CA ASN A 71 15.81 5.76 7.36
C ASN A 71 14.69 5.67 6.31
N PHE A 72 15.01 5.87 5.04
CA PHE A 72 14.06 5.70 3.94
C PHE A 72 13.41 4.31 3.94
N LYS A 73 14.21 3.24 4.03
CA LYS A 73 13.74 1.85 4.07
C LYS A 73 12.78 1.60 5.22
N LYS A 74 13.03 2.18 6.41
CA LYS A 74 12.11 2.07 7.56
C LYS A 74 10.77 2.75 7.29
N VAL A 75 10.78 3.94 6.69
CA VAL A 75 9.55 4.66 6.34
C VAL A 75 8.81 3.90 5.25
N TYR A 76 9.50 3.51 4.17
CA TYR A 76 8.94 2.73 3.08
C TYR A 76 8.31 1.41 3.57
N GLN A 77 8.98 0.68 4.47
CA GLN A 77 8.44 -0.52 5.12
C GLN A 77 7.12 -0.27 5.86
N SER A 78 6.91 0.91 6.42
CA SER A 78 5.62 1.25 7.05
C SER A 78 4.50 1.49 6.04
N VAL A 79 4.83 1.92 4.82
CA VAL A 79 3.88 2.14 3.73
C VAL A 79 3.43 0.80 3.12
N ILE A 80 4.39 -0.09 2.83
CA ILE A 80 4.10 -1.42 2.26
C ILE A 80 3.68 -2.46 3.30
N GLY A 81 3.82 -2.14 4.59
CA GLY A 81 3.55 -3.03 5.72
C GLY A 81 2.12 -2.97 6.26
N LEU A 82 1.20 -2.27 5.57
CA LEU A 82 -0.21 -2.24 5.92
C LEU A 82 -0.83 -3.62 5.71
N LEU A 83 -1.49 -4.15 6.74
CA LEU A 83 -2.07 -5.49 6.74
C LEU A 83 -3.60 -5.41 6.68
N TYR A 84 -4.22 -6.28 5.91
CA TYR A 84 -5.66 -6.45 5.98
C TYR A 84 -6.05 -7.14 7.29
N GLU A 85 -7.18 -6.73 7.85
CA GLU A 85 -7.77 -7.31 9.07
C GLU A 85 -9.05 -8.10 8.77
N GLY A 86 -9.51 -8.05 7.52
CA GLY A 86 -10.67 -8.81 7.05
C GLY A 86 -10.99 -8.55 5.59
N VAL A 87 -12.06 -9.16 5.14
CA VAL A 87 -12.62 -9.01 3.79
C VAL A 87 -14.03 -8.42 3.92
N ALA A 88 -14.35 -7.43 3.10
CA ALA A 88 -15.67 -6.82 3.11
C ALA A 88 -16.74 -7.72 2.49
N GLY A 89 -17.95 -7.69 3.04
CA GLY A 89 -19.11 -8.38 2.46
C GLY A 89 -19.50 -7.80 1.09
N ASP A 90 -20.03 -8.66 0.20
CA ASP A 90 -20.37 -8.32 -1.19
C ASP A 90 -21.26 -7.07 -1.33
N ASP A 91 -22.19 -6.88 -0.40
CA ASP A 91 -23.15 -5.76 -0.40
C ASP A 91 -22.47 -4.41 -0.18
N ILE A 92 -21.43 -4.38 0.66
CA ILE A 92 -20.68 -3.16 0.95
C ILE A 92 -19.73 -2.80 -0.21
N ARG A 93 -19.15 -3.81 -0.87
CA ARG A 93 -18.23 -3.59 -2.02
C ARG A 93 -18.90 -2.79 -3.13
N LYS A 94 -20.18 -3.03 -3.42
CA LYS A 94 -20.94 -2.31 -4.45
C LYS A 94 -21.29 -0.87 -4.05
N SER A 95 -21.53 -0.63 -2.76
CA SER A 95 -21.93 0.69 -2.27
C SER A 95 -20.76 1.67 -2.17
N ILE A 96 -19.55 1.18 -1.87
CA ILE A 96 -18.39 2.03 -1.62
C ILE A 96 -17.71 2.53 -2.91
N LEU A 97 -17.93 1.89 -4.06
CA LEU A 97 -17.41 2.36 -5.36
C LEU A 97 -17.88 3.77 -5.77
N ALA A 98 -18.93 4.30 -5.13
CA ALA A 98 -19.43 5.66 -5.35
C ALA A 98 -18.90 6.69 -4.33
N THR A 99 -18.00 6.28 -3.42
CA THR A 99 -17.45 7.15 -2.37
C THR A 99 -16.03 7.56 -2.74
N GLU A 100 -15.72 8.85 -2.55
CA GLU A 100 -14.36 9.36 -2.75
C GLU A 100 -13.41 8.74 -1.70
N PRO A 101 -12.19 8.33 -2.10
CA PRO A 101 -11.19 7.83 -1.17
C PRO A 101 -10.73 8.95 -0.22
N GLU A 102 -10.54 8.61 1.05
CA GLU A 102 -10.02 9.52 2.07
C GLU A 102 -8.49 9.62 1.96
N TYR A 103 -7.83 8.48 1.73
CA TYR A 103 -6.40 8.43 1.46
C TYR A 103 -6.12 7.68 0.19
N ILE A 104 -5.04 8.07 -0.49
CA ILE A 104 -4.58 7.41 -1.70
C ILE A 104 -3.05 7.31 -1.65
N ILE A 105 -2.53 6.14 -1.97
CA ILE A 105 -1.10 5.86 -2.12
C ILE A 105 -0.84 5.50 -3.58
N ARG A 106 0.00 6.27 -4.26
CA ARG A 106 0.36 6.03 -5.67
C ARG A 106 1.84 5.69 -5.78
N TYR A 107 2.13 4.50 -6.32
CA TYR A 107 3.46 4.00 -6.61
C TYR A 107 3.80 4.24 -8.08
N THR A 108 4.91 4.90 -8.34
CA THR A 108 5.49 5.09 -9.68
C THR A 108 6.66 4.13 -9.86
N HIS A 109 6.58 3.29 -10.89
CA HIS A 109 7.62 2.32 -11.20
C HIS A 109 8.86 3.01 -11.80
N VAL A 110 10.05 2.43 -11.60
CA VAL A 110 11.32 2.95 -12.17
C VAL A 110 11.33 2.93 -13.70
N ASN A 111 10.76 1.87 -14.31
CA ASN A 111 10.49 1.82 -15.74
C ASN A 111 9.24 2.64 -16.10
N PRO A 112 9.35 3.73 -16.89
CA PRO A 112 8.23 4.60 -17.25
C PRO A 112 7.19 3.94 -18.18
N GLY A 113 7.53 2.81 -18.82
CA GLY A 113 6.58 2.02 -19.61
C GLY A 113 5.60 1.20 -18.77
N ILE A 114 5.82 1.10 -17.46
CA ILE A 114 4.92 0.42 -16.53
C ILE A 114 4.01 1.46 -15.87
N PRO A 115 2.67 1.32 -15.99
CA PRO A 115 1.75 2.27 -15.41
C PRO A 115 1.89 2.30 -13.87
N PRO A 116 1.60 3.46 -13.24
CA PRO A 116 1.60 3.56 -11.79
C PRO A 116 0.55 2.63 -11.18
N LYS A 117 0.77 2.22 -9.93
CA LYS A 117 -0.22 1.50 -9.15
C LYS A 117 -0.77 2.41 -8.07
N THR A 118 -2.09 2.55 -8.02
CA THR A 118 -2.79 3.42 -7.05
C THR A 118 -3.59 2.56 -6.08
N ILE A 119 -3.38 2.75 -4.79
CA ILE A 119 -4.15 2.14 -3.71
C ILE A 119 -5.07 3.19 -3.11
N LEU A 120 -6.34 2.85 -2.99
CA LEU A 120 -7.42 3.71 -2.51
C LEU A 120 -7.88 3.23 -1.14
N PHE A 121 -8.05 4.17 -0.20
CA PHE A 121 -8.59 3.91 1.14
C PHE A 121 -9.92 4.66 1.28
N MET A 122 -11.02 3.94 1.11
CA MET A 122 -12.36 4.49 1.20
C MET A 122 -12.87 4.33 2.64
N PRO A 123 -13.62 5.31 3.17
CA PRO A 123 -14.19 5.19 4.51
C PRO A 123 -15.15 4.00 4.58
N TYR A 124 -14.90 3.06 5.49
CA TYR A 124 -15.78 1.91 5.72
C TYR A 124 -16.63 2.12 6.98
N ASP A 125 -15.98 2.36 8.11
CA ASP A 125 -16.63 2.79 9.35
C ASP A 125 -15.65 3.66 10.19
N GLN A 126 -15.91 3.82 11.49
CA GLN A 126 -15.06 4.58 12.40
C GLN A 126 -13.72 3.90 12.74
N THR A 127 -13.61 2.59 12.49
CA THR A 127 -12.47 1.75 12.86
C THR A 127 -11.64 1.38 11.64
N TYR A 128 -12.28 1.24 10.48
CA TYR A 128 -11.67 0.67 9.29
C TYR A 128 -11.85 1.52 8.02
N TYR A 129 -10.93 1.30 7.09
CA TYR A 129 -11.03 1.62 5.67
C TYR A 129 -11.35 0.38 4.86
N LEU A 130 -12.06 0.56 3.74
CA LEU A 130 -12.06 -0.38 2.64
C LEU A 130 -10.90 0.00 1.71
N ALA A 131 -9.97 -0.93 1.50
CA ALA A 131 -8.80 -0.74 0.66
C ALA A 131 -8.93 -1.53 -0.65
N GLY A 132 -8.54 -0.89 -1.76
CA GLY A 132 -8.54 -1.49 -3.08
C GLY A 132 -7.53 -0.86 -4.02
N VAL A 133 -7.20 -1.57 -5.10
CA VAL A 133 -6.40 -1.01 -6.20
C VAL A 133 -7.34 -0.25 -7.13
N GLU A 134 -6.91 0.92 -7.61
CA GLU A 134 -7.65 1.69 -8.61
C GLU A 134 -7.95 0.83 -9.86
N GLY A 135 -9.23 0.77 -10.25
CA GLY A 135 -9.70 -0.05 -11.37
C GLY A 135 -9.98 -1.52 -11.02
N GLU A 136 -9.72 -1.95 -9.78
CA GLU A 136 -10.04 -3.29 -9.27
C GLU A 136 -11.17 -3.20 -8.22
N MET A 137 -11.84 -4.32 -7.93
CA MET A 137 -12.81 -4.36 -6.84
C MET A 137 -12.08 -4.28 -5.50
N ALA A 138 -12.54 -3.41 -4.61
CA ALA A 138 -11.98 -3.32 -3.27
C ALA A 138 -12.53 -4.44 -2.38
N GLU A 139 -11.62 -5.20 -1.77
CA GLU A 139 -11.97 -6.43 -1.05
C GLU A 139 -11.53 -6.41 0.41
N PHE A 140 -10.54 -5.58 0.76
CA PHE A 140 -9.85 -5.69 2.05
C PHE A 140 -10.25 -4.60 3.02
N ILE A 141 -10.39 -4.98 4.29
CA ILE A 141 -10.61 -4.05 5.39
C ILE A 141 -9.27 -3.80 6.06
N ILE A 142 -8.88 -2.53 6.23
CA ILE A 142 -7.64 -2.12 6.90
C ILE A 142 -7.97 -1.20 8.08
N GLY A 143 -7.36 -1.43 9.23
CA GLY A 143 -7.56 -0.58 10.41
C GLY A 143 -7.10 0.87 10.16
N ARG A 144 -7.94 1.85 10.49
CA ARG A 144 -7.59 3.28 10.39
C ARG A 144 -6.32 3.61 11.19
N TYR A 145 -6.11 2.93 12.31
CA TYR A 145 -4.91 3.08 13.13
C TYR A 145 -3.63 2.72 12.38
N GLN A 146 -3.66 1.76 11.44
CA GLN A 146 -2.47 1.36 10.67
C GLN A 146 -2.06 2.48 9.70
N VAL A 147 -3.05 3.08 9.03
CA VAL A 147 -2.83 4.24 8.14
C VAL A 147 -2.29 5.42 8.95
N GLN A 148 -2.86 5.68 10.13
CA GLN A 148 -2.35 6.74 11.00
C GLN A 148 -0.90 6.49 11.45
N GLN A 149 -0.57 5.27 11.90
CA GLN A 149 0.80 4.92 12.28
C GLN A 149 1.80 5.04 11.12
N MET A 150 1.36 4.75 9.89
CA MET A 150 2.17 4.95 8.69
C MET A 150 2.41 6.45 8.44
N LEU A 151 1.39 7.29 8.55
CA LEU A 151 1.51 8.75 8.42
C LEU A 151 2.42 9.35 9.50
N ASP A 152 2.24 8.95 10.76
CA ASP A 152 3.06 9.42 11.88
C ASP A 152 4.55 9.07 11.69
N LYS A 153 4.84 7.89 11.12
CA LYS A 153 6.21 7.48 10.80
C LYS A 153 6.83 8.32 9.70
N ILE A 154 6.06 8.71 8.68
CA ILE A 154 6.56 9.60 7.62
C ILE A 154 6.84 10.98 8.19
N ALA A 155 5.90 11.56 8.94
CA ALA A 155 6.06 12.87 9.57
C ALA A 155 7.25 12.91 10.55
N GLY A 156 7.39 11.88 11.39
CA GLY A 156 8.54 11.79 12.31
C GLY A 156 9.88 11.65 11.59
N ALA A 157 9.91 11.17 10.35
CA ALA A 157 11.15 11.05 9.58
C ALA A 157 11.58 12.37 8.92
N THR A 158 10.67 13.32 8.73
CA THR A 158 10.96 14.66 8.19
C THR A 158 11.29 15.67 9.28
N GLU A 159 10.77 15.50 10.51
CA GLU A 159 11.06 16.38 11.65
C GLU A 159 12.42 16.14 12.32
N ASN A 160 13.03 14.96 12.14
CA ASN A 160 14.29 14.56 12.79
C ASN A 160 15.54 14.66 11.90
N GLN A 161 15.48 15.48 10.84
CA GLN A 161 16.62 15.81 9.98
C GLN A 161 17.24 17.16 10.38
#